data_AF-A0A938R3K7-F1
#
_entry.id   AF-A0A938R3K7-F1
#
_cell.length_a   1.000
_cell.length_b   1.000
_cell.length_c   1.000
_cell.angle_alpha   90.00
_cell.angle_beta   90.00
_cell.angle_gamma   90.00
#
_symmetry.space_group_name_H-M   'P 1'
#
loop_
_entity.id
_entity.type
_entity.pdbx_description
1 polymer ?
#
loop_
_entity_poly.entity_id
_entity_poly.type
_entity_poly.pdbx_seq_one_letter_code
_entity_poly.pdbx_strand_id
1 'polypeptide(L)' 'MDVFDPNGENIRMRTYPFVSEVVIAWLDDFPKGSPAQIVRDWILSEDGQRLVTESGYVPLK' A
#
# COMPACT_ATOMS: atom_id res chain seq x y z
N MET A 1 -7.59 -26.55 2.93
CA MET A 1 -6.86 -25.28 3.07
C MET A 1 -7.77 -24.41 3.90
N ASP A 2 -7.37 -24.06 5.11
CA ASP A 2 -8.20 -23.20 5.96
C ASP A 2 -8.24 -21.82 5.33
N VAL A 3 -9.44 -21.32 5.05
CA VAL A 3 -9.63 -19.97 4.52
C VAL A 3 -9.81 -19.06 5.72
N PHE A 4 -8.84 -18.18 5.94
CA PHE A 4 -8.88 -17.21 7.02
C PHE A 4 -9.76 -16.01 6.67
N ASP A 5 -10.30 -15.31 7.65
CA ASP A 5 -11.15 -14.13 7.42
C ASP A 5 -10.38 -13.00 6.71
N PRO A 6 -11.06 -12.17 5.88
CA PRO A 6 -10.46 -11.05 5.14
C PRO A 6 -10.17 -9.85 6.06
N ASN A 7 -9.28 -10.03 7.04
CA ASN A 7 -8.83 -8.97 7.94
C ASN A 7 -7.40 -8.50 7.59
N GLY A 8 -7.00 -7.36 8.15
CA GLY A 8 -5.71 -6.74 7.84
C GLY A 8 -4.49 -7.59 8.25
N GLU A 9 -4.62 -8.53 9.19
CA GLU A 9 -3.54 -9.43 9.57
C GLU A 9 -3.36 -10.53 8.50
N ASN A 10 -4.45 -11.20 8.14
CA ASN A 10 -4.45 -12.29 7.16
C ASN A 10 -4.13 -11.82 5.74
N ILE A 11 -4.54 -10.59 5.39
CA ILE A 11 -4.18 -9.96 4.12
C ILE A 11 -2.66 -9.68 4.07
N ARG A 12 -2.06 -9.13 5.14
CA ARG A 12 -0.61 -8.89 5.19
C ARG A 12 0.21 -10.19 5.17
N MET A 13 -0.26 -11.21 5.89
CA MET A 13 0.42 -12.52 5.94
C MET A 13 0.15 -13.41 4.72
N ARG A 14 -0.69 -12.96 3.78
CA ARG A 14 -1.13 -13.74 2.60
C ARG A 14 -1.76 -15.09 2.95
N THR A 15 -2.38 -15.19 4.12
CA THR A 15 -3.18 -16.36 4.53
C THR A 15 -4.60 -16.28 3.99
N TYR A 16 -5.10 -15.07 3.70
CA TYR A 16 -6.30 -14.87 2.88
C TYR A 16 -5.92 -14.86 1.38
N PRO A 17 -6.49 -15.76 0.54
CA PRO A 17 -6.00 -15.96 -0.82
C PRO A 17 -6.47 -14.90 -1.83
N PHE A 18 -7.52 -14.13 -1.52
CA PHE A 18 -8.10 -13.14 -2.44
C PHE A 18 -7.55 -11.74 -2.16
N VAL A 19 -6.29 -11.52 -2.50
CA VAL A 19 -5.58 -10.25 -2.34
C VAL A 19 -5.13 -9.70 -3.69
N SER A 20 -5.21 -8.38 -3.85
CA SER A 20 -4.66 -7.66 -4.99
C SER A 20 -3.67 -6.61 -4.48
N GLU A 21 -2.48 -6.61 -5.04
CA GLU A 21 -1.46 -5.61 -4.73
C GLU A 21 -1.77 -4.31 -5.47
N VAL A 22 -1.62 -3.18 -4.78
CA VAL A 22 -1.62 -1.85 -5.38
C VAL A 22 -0.17 -1.37 -5.44
N VAL A 23 0.34 -1.17 -6.64
CA VAL A 23 1.74 -0.81 -6.87
C VAL A 23 1.85 0.57 -7.50
N ILE A 24 2.89 1.30 -7.11
CA ILE A 24 3.33 2.51 -7.79
C ILE A 24 4.60 2.12 -8.56
N ALA A 25 4.57 2.21 -9.88
CA ALA A 25 5.74 2.00 -10.73
C ALA A 25 6.45 3.34 -10.97
N TRP A 26 7.78 3.32 -10.94
CA TRP A 26 8.62 4.49 -11.24
C TRP A 26 9.90 4.07 -11.97
N LEU A 27 10.53 5.03 -12.65
CA LEU A 27 11.85 4.85 -13.27
C LEU A 27 12.95 5.10 -12.24
N ASP A 28 14.09 4.42 -12.37
CA ASP A 28 15.22 4.57 -11.43
C ASP A 28 15.87 5.97 -11.50
N ASP A 29 15.84 6.62 -12.66
CA ASP A 29 16.42 7.94 -12.91
C ASP A 29 15.42 9.09 -12.72
N PHE A 30 14.35 8.86 -11.95
CA PHE A 30 13.29 9.83 -11.78
C PHE A 30 13.79 11.18 -11.22
N PRO A 31 13.38 12.32 -11.79
CA PRO A 31 13.88 13.62 -11.34
C PRO A 31 13.56 13.90 -9.87
N LYS A 32 14.59 14.22 -9.09
CA LYS A 32 14.43 14.61 -7.69
C LYS A 32 13.61 15.90 -7.58
N GLY A 33 12.70 15.96 -6.60
CA GLY A 33 11.82 17.09 -6.36
C GLY A 33 10.69 17.24 -7.38
N SER A 34 10.53 16.29 -8.30
CA SER A 34 9.39 16.29 -9.23
C SER A 34 8.06 16.11 -8.48
N PRO A 35 6.94 16.61 -9.03
CA PRO A 35 5.62 16.43 -8.42
C PRO A 35 5.28 14.95 -8.13
N ALA A 36 5.66 14.05 -9.02
CA ALA A 36 5.41 12.62 -8.82
C ALA A 36 6.25 12.01 -7.68
N GLN A 37 7.49 12.48 -7.45
CA GLN A 37 8.24 12.06 -6.25
C GLN A 37 7.53 12.56 -4.98
N ILE A 38 7.07 13.81 -4.96
CA ILE A 38 6.39 14.40 -3.81
C ILE A 38 5.13 13.60 -3.47
N VAL A 39 4.32 13.26 -4.47
CA VAL A 39 3.10 12.46 -4.28
C VAL A 39 3.44 11.06 -3.77
N ARG A 40 4.43 10.39 -4.36
CA ARG A 40 4.92 9.08 -3.91
C ARG A 40 5.34 9.11 -2.44
N ASP A 41 6.19 10.06 -2.08
CA ASP A 41 6.75 10.18 -0.73
C ASP A 41 5.63 10.50 0.29
N TRP A 42 4.63 11.31 -0.12
CA TRP A 42 3.45 11.56 0.70
C TRP A 42 2.58 10.31 0.88
N ILE A 43 2.31 9.53 -0.17
CA ILE A 43 1.54 8.26 -0.05
C ILE A 43 2.22 7.30 0.93
N LEU A 44 3.55 7.27 0.96
CA LEU A 44 4.35 6.41 1.85
C LEU A 44 4.55 6.99 3.28
N SER A 45 4.15 8.24 3.51
CA SER A 45 4.19 8.90 4.82
C SER A 45 3.14 8.36 5.79
N GLU A 46 3.18 8.74 7.06
CA GLU A 46 2.17 8.34 8.05
C GLU A 46 0.76 8.81 7.69
N ASP A 47 0.62 10.05 7.23
CA ASP A 47 -0.68 10.59 6.79
C ASP A 47 -1.20 9.87 5.54
N GLY A 48 -0.31 9.55 4.60
CA GLY A 48 -0.65 8.75 3.43
C GLY A 48 -1.17 7.35 3.82
N GLN A 49 -0.49 6.68 4.76
CA GLN A 49 -0.92 5.36 5.25
C GLN A 49 -2.20 5.42 6.10
N ARG A 50 -2.45 6.53 6.80
CA ARG A 50 -3.74 6.78 7.46
C ARG A 50 -4.87 6.82 6.42
N LEU A 51 -4.68 7.55 5.32
CA LEU A 51 -5.67 7.58 4.23
C LEU A 51 -5.87 6.21 3.57
N VAL A 52 -4.81 5.40 3.40
CA VAL A 52 -4.93 4.02 2.91
C VAL A 52 -5.88 3.21 3.81
N THR A 53 -5.75 3.35 5.13
CA THR A 53 -6.64 2.69 6.09
C THR A 53 -8.08 3.21 6.00
N GLU A 54 -8.27 4.53 5.97
CA GLU A 54 -9.58 5.18 5.89
C GLU A 54 -10.32 4.85 4.59
N SER A 55 -9.58 4.59 3.50
CA SER A 55 -10.15 4.17 2.22
C SER A 55 -10.48 2.67 2.14
N GLY A 56 -10.20 1.90 3.20
CA GLY A 56 -10.53 0.48 3.29
C GLY A 56 -9.44 -0.47 2.77
N TYR A 57 -8.27 0.06 2.41
CA TYR A 57 -7.11 -0.76 2.07
C TYR A 57 -6.29 -1.11 3.31
N VAL A 58 -5.44 -2.12 3.17
CA VAL A 58 -4.50 -2.52 4.21
C VAL A 58 -3.20 -1.72 4.03
N PRO A 59 -2.77 -0.92 5.02
CA PRO A 59 -1.57 -0.10 4.88
C PRO A 59 -0.28 -0.94 4.99
N LEU A 60 0.79 -0.38 4.43
CA LEU A 60 2.15 -0.96 4.45
C LEU A 60 2.80 -0.88 5.83
N LYS A 61 2.29 -0.02 6.71
CA LYS A 61 2.74 0.17 8.10
C LYS A 61 1.67 -0.30 9.09
#